data_AF-A0A3D1ZJ41-F1
#
_entry.id   AF-A0A3D1ZJ41-F1
#
_cell.length_a   1.000
_cell.length_b   1.000
_cell.length_c   1.000
_cell.angle_alpha   90.00
_cell.angle_beta   90.00
_cell.angle_gamma   90.00
#
_symmetry.space_group_name_H-M   'P 1'
#
loop_
_entity.id
_entity.type
_entity.pdbx_description
1 polymer ?
#
loop_
_entity_poly.entity_id
_entity_poly.type
_entity_poly.pdbx_seq_one_letter_code
_entity_poly.pdbx_strand_id
1 'polypeptide(L)'
;MNIRFGAMLGDDGPELRRHYSGYLSHADAIQIVERCNDAPEDLKYDIFEAASDNRWRWRDISHTRDVLGCEPQGGADVDDIEDKGGQHQVNMT
;
A
#
# COMPACT_ATOMS: atom_id res chain seq x y z
N MET A 1 -3.50 0.81 17.21
CA MET A 1 -3.01 0.21 15.95
C MET A 1 -2.10 1.19 15.24
N ASN A 2 -1.04 0.70 14.59
CA ASN A 2 -0.17 1.51 13.75
C ASN A 2 -0.28 1.02 12.30
N ILE A 3 -0.86 1.84 11.42
CA ILE A 3 -0.96 1.52 9.99
C ILE A 3 0.21 2.18 9.26
N ARG A 4 1.02 1.38 8.58
CA ARG A 4 2.13 1.86 7.75
C ARG A 4 1.67 1.95 6.31
N PHE A 5 1.06 3.09 6.00
CA PHE A 5 0.60 3.39 4.66
C PHE A 5 1.73 3.30 3.63
N GLY A 6 1.40 2.69 2.49
CA GLY A 6 2.19 2.77 1.27
C GLY A 6 2.05 4.11 0.56
N ALA A 7 2.44 4.10 -0.71
CA ALA A 7 2.25 5.20 -1.63
C ALA A 7 0.76 5.27 -2.03
N MET A 8 -0.02 5.93 -1.19
CA MET A 8 -1.35 6.44 -1.53
C MET A 8 -1.19 7.81 -2.16
N LEU A 9 -1.48 7.90 -3.46
CA LEU A 9 -1.29 9.12 -4.25
C LEU A 9 -2.63 9.83 -4.46
N GLY A 10 -2.58 11.01 -5.08
CA GLY A 10 -3.78 11.78 -5.39
C GLY A 10 -4.69 11.04 -6.37
N ASP A 11 -4.10 10.53 -7.44
CA ASP A 11 -4.76 9.60 -8.36
C ASP A 11 -4.60 8.16 -7.88
N ASP A 12 -5.56 7.29 -8.22
CA ASP A 12 -5.59 5.88 -7.80
C ASP A 12 -4.70 5.00 -8.69
N GLY A 13 -3.41 5.35 -8.76
CA GLY A 13 -2.40 4.64 -9.55
C GLY A 13 -0.99 5.16 -9.26
N PRO A 14 0.07 4.39 -9.56
CA PRO A 14 1.45 4.84 -9.35
C PRO A 14 1.84 5.94 -10.35
N GLU A 15 2.42 7.05 -9.88
CA GLU A 15 2.91 8.11 -10.80
C GLU A 15 4.39 7.99 -11.19
N LEU A 16 5.19 7.20 -10.46
CA LEU A 16 6.64 7.05 -10.63
C LEU A 16 7.03 5.60 -10.32
N ARG A 17 8.10 5.06 -10.95
CA ARG A 17 8.46 3.64 -10.80
C ARG A 17 8.73 3.24 -9.36
N ARG A 18 9.25 4.16 -8.54
CA ARG A 18 9.47 3.89 -7.11
C ARG A 18 8.18 3.55 -6.34
N HIS A 19 7.01 4.00 -6.83
CA HIS A 19 5.73 3.71 -6.21
C HIS A 19 5.32 2.25 -6.40
N TYR A 20 5.81 1.54 -7.42
CA TYR A 20 5.35 0.20 -7.77
C TYR A 20 5.44 -0.79 -6.61
N SER A 21 6.51 -0.71 -5.83
CA SER A 21 6.75 -1.60 -4.70
C SER A 21 5.82 -1.31 -3.50
N GLY A 22 5.32 -0.09 -3.39
CA GLY A 22 4.61 0.41 -2.21
C GLY A 22 3.23 0.96 -2.52
N TYR A 23 2.75 0.88 -3.76
CA TYR A 23 1.47 1.40 -4.19
C TYR A 23 0.36 0.86 -3.30
N LEU A 24 -0.59 1.73 -3.00
CA LEU A 24 -1.76 1.40 -2.23
C LEU A 24 -2.96 2.06 -2.90
N SER A 25 -3.85 1.22 -3.45
CA SER A 25 -5.10 1.68 -4.02
C SER A 25 -5.98 2.35 -2.97
N HIS A 26 -6.85 3.26 -3.39
CA HIS A 26 -7.81 3.90 -2.49
C HIS A 26 -8.76 2.87 -1.85
N ALA A 27 -9.15 1.84 -2.61
CA ALA A 27 -9.99 0.76 -2.11
C ALA A 27 -9.31 -0.05 -1.00
N ASP A 28 -8.05 -0.43 -1.18
CA ASP A 28 -7.29 -1.19 -0.17
C ASP A 28 -7.01 -0.35 1.07
N ALA A 29 -6.80 0.96 0.90
CA ALA A 29 -6.65 1.90 1.99
C ALA A 29 -7.92 2.03 2.86
N ILE A 30 -9.10 2.08 2.22
CA ILE A 30 -10.38 2.07 2.93
C ILE A 30 -10.54 0.74 3.68
N GLN A 31 -10.30 -0.37 2.98
CA GLN A 31 -10.47 -1.71 3.54
C GLN A 31 -9.68 -1.90 4.83
N ILE A 32 -8.39 -1.51 4.87
CA ILE A 32 -7.59 -1.70 6.10
C ILE A 32 -8.10 -0.86 7.26
N VAL A 33 -8.58 0.36 7.01
CA VAL A 33 -9.17 1.22 8.05
C VAL A 33 -10.46 0.60 8.59
N GLU A 34 -11.33 0.09 7.72
CA GLU A 34 -12.54 -0.62 8.11
C GLU A 34 -12.22 -1.87 8.94
N ARG A 35 -11.25 -2.68 8.51
CA ARG A 35 -10.82 -3.86 9.28
C ARG A 35 -10.21 -3.52 10.63
N CYS A 36 -9.49 -2.40 10.73
CA CYS A 36 -9.00 -1.92 12.01
C CYS A 36 -10.14 -1.48 12.93
N ASN A 37 -11.21 -0.89 12.38
CA ASN A 37 -12.39 -0.52 13.16
C ASN A 37 -13.16 -1.76 13.66
N ASP A 38 -13.23 -2.80 12.84
CA ASP A 38 -13.98 -4.03 13.13
C ASP A 38 -13.15 -5.08 13.89
N ALA A 39 -11.90 -4.76 14.23
CA ALA A 39 -11.01 -5.70 14.88
C ALA A 39 -11.50 -6.08 16.29
N PRO A 40 -11.18 -7.29 16.77
CA PRO A 40 -11.52 -7.74 18.12
C PRO A 40 -11.04 -6.79 19.23
N GLU A 41 -11.84 -6.58 20.28
CA GLU A 41 -11.50 -5.66 21.37
C GLU A 41 -10.24 -6.07 22.16
N ASP A 42 -9.85 -7.35 22.13
CA ASP A 42 -8.63 -7.86 22.75
C ASP A 42 -7.35 -7.51 21.96
N LEU A 43 -7.48 -7.10 20.70
CA LEU A 43 -6.38 -6.54 19.91
C LEU A 43 -6.04 -5.11 20.37
N LYS A 44 -5.20 -4.99 21.40
CA LYS A 44 -4.84 -3.69 21.98
C LYS A 44 -3.84 -2.89 21.14
N TYR A 45 -2.79 -3.54 20.65
CA TYR A 45 -1.75 -2.90 19.85
C TYR A 45 -1.16 -3.91 18.86
N ASP A 46 -0.98 -3.45 17.63
CA ASP A 46 -0.29 -4.17 16.56
C ASP A 46 0.14 -3.18 15.45
N ILE A 47 0.98 -3.65 14.54
CA ILE A 47 1.54 -2.90 13.41
C ILE A 47 1.15 -3.60 12.11
N PHE A 48 0.55 -2.86 11.19
CA PHE A 48 0.09 -3.39 9.91
C PHE A 48 0.74 -2.66 8.74
N GLU A 49 1.38 -3.41 7.85
CA GLU A 49 1.85 -2.90 6.58
C GLU A 49 0.66 -2.81 5.61
N ALA A 50 0.44 -1.61 5.05
CA ALA A 50 -0.63 -1.36 4.10
C ALA A 50 -0.04 -1.13 2.71
N ALA A 51 -0.24 -2.11 1.84
CA ALA A 51 0.07 -2.03 0.42
C ALA A 51 -0.93 -2.91 -0.33
N SER A 52 -1.17 -2.56 -1.59
CA SER A 52 -1.88 -3.43 -2.54
C SER A 52 -1.07 -4.70 -2.84
N ASP A 53 -1.62 -5.67 -3.59
CA ASP A 53 -0.90 -6.91 -3.95
C ASP A 53 0.13 -6.67 -5.07
N ASN A 54 1.06 -5.75 -4.81
CA ASN A 54 2.06 -5.35 -5.77
C ASN A 54 3.04 -6.49 -6.01
N ARG A 55 3.28 -6.81 -7.29
CA ARG A 55 4.29 -7.79 -7.73
C ARG A 55 5.69 -7.52 -7.17
N TRP A 56 6.08 -6.24 -7.04
CA TRP A 56 7.41 -5.81 -6.59
C TRP A 56 7.46 -5.36 -5.13
N ARG A 57 6.49 -5.77 -4.30
CA ARG A 57 6.49 -5.39 -2.88
C ARG A 57 7.75 -5.88 -2.17
N TRP A 58 8.26 -5.02 -1.29
CA TRP A 58 9.38 -5.29 -0.40
C TRP A 58 8.94 -5.42 1.06
N ARG A 59 7.68 -5.07 1.34
CA ARG A 59 7.05 -5.20 2.65
C ARG A 59 6.15 -6.43 2.64
N ASP A 60 6.24 -7.20 3.70
CA ASP A 60 5.38 -8.35 3.93
C ASP A 60 4.01 -7.87 4.41
N ILE A 61 2.95 -8.36 3.76
CA ILE A 61 1.56 -8.03 4.09
C ILE A 61 0.81 -9.22 4.66
N SER A 62 1.45 -10.41 4.81
CA SER A 62 0.76 -11.61 5.28
C SER A 62 0.18 -11.41 6.68
N HIS A 63 0.92 -10.76 7.60
CA HIS A 63 0.44 -10.45 8.94
C HIS A 63 -0.85 -9.61 8.95
N THR A 64 -0.92 -8.60 8.08
CA THR A 64 -2.13 -7.78 7.91
C THR A 64 -3.31 -8.62 7.42
N ARG A 65 -3.07 -9.57 6.51
CA ARG A 65 -4.12 -10.50 6.04
C ARG A 65 -4.56 -11.46 7.15
N ASP A 66 -3.60 -12.05 7.84
CA ASP A 66 -3.84 -13.10 8.84
C ASP A 66 -4.57 -12.55 10.08
N VAL A 67 -4.23 -11.33 10.53
CA VAL A 67 -4.81 -10.73 11.73
C VAL A 67 -6.09 -9.95 11.44
N LEU A 68 -6.11 -9.15 10.36
CA LEU A 68 -7.24 -8.25 10.06
C LEU A 68 -8.19 -8.81 8.99
N GLY A 69 -7.85 -9.90 8.31
CA GLY A 69 -8.65 -10.40 7.18
C GLY A 69 -8.69 -9.43 6.00
N CYS A 70 -7.64 -8.62 5.82
CA CYS A 70 -7.49 -7.78 4.65
C CYS A 70 -7.16 -8.67 3.44
N GLU A 71 -7.80 -8.43 2.31
CA GLU A 71 -7.55 -9.08 1.03
C GLU A 71 -7.39 -7.97 -0.02
N PRO A 72 -6.15 -7.58 -0.36
CA PRO A 72 -5.90 -6.50 -1.31
C PRO A 72 -6.49 -6.80 -2.69
N GLN A 73 -7.03 -5.78 -3.33
CA GLN A 73 -7.69 -5.85 -4.64
C GLN A 73 -6.92 -5.07 -5.72
N GLY A 74 -6.09 -4.10 -5.33
CA GLY A 74 -5.21 -3.38 -6.24
C GLY A 74 -3.90 -4.10 -6.50
N GLY A 75 -3.15 -3.61 -7.49
CA GLY A 75 -1.77 -4.02 -7.76
C GLY A 75 -1.11 -3.07 -8.75
N ALA A 76 0.12 -2.62 -8.47
CA ALA A 76 0.82 -1.66 -9.33
C ALA A 76 1.16 -2.19 -10.74
N ASP A 77 1.13 -3.50 -10.94
CA ASP A 77 1.44 -4.14 -12.21
C ASP A 77 0.33 -4.01 -13.27
N VAL A 78 -0.84 -3.49 -12.89
CA VAL A 78 -1.91 -3.14 -13.85
C VAL A 78 -1.59 -1.86 -14.63
N ASP A 79 -0.68 -1.03 -14.11
CA ASP A 79 -0.29 0.23 -14.71
C ASP A 79 1.08 0.12 -15.38
N ASP A 80 1.20 0.68 -16.59
CA ASP A 80 2.47 0.91 -17.28
C ASP A 80 2.67 2.41 -17.49
N ILE A 81 3.56 3.00 -16.69
CA ILE A 81 3.73 4.45 -16.64
C ILE A 81 4.99 4.93 -17.35
N GLU A 82 4.88 6.10 -17.97
CA GLU A 82 6.04 6.90 -18.35
C GLU A 82 6.59 7.60 -17.10
N ASP A 83 7.72 7.10 -16.59
CA ASP A 83 8.40 7.71 -15.43
C ASP A 83 9.16 8.98 -15.84
N LYS A 84 8.57 10.14 -15.54
CA LYS A 84 9.16 11.46 -15.83
C LYS A 84 10.19 11.92 -14.80
N GLY A 85 10.43 11.11 -13.76
CA GLY A 85 11.29 11.45 -12.64
C GLY A 85 10.58 12.33 -11.60
N GLY A 86 10.82 12.03 -10.32
CA GLY A 86 10.30 12.82 -9.20
C GLY A 86 11.19 14.00 -8.83
N GLN A 87 10.67 14.92 -8.00
CA GLN A 87 11.42 16.07 -7.47
C GLN A 87 12.75 15.70 -6.76
N HIS A 88 12.84 14.46 -6.24
CA HIS A 88 14.00 13.93 -5.51
C HIS A 88 14.88 13.02 -6.37
N GLN A 89 14.57 12.86 -7.66
CA GLN A 89 15.39 12.08 -8.57
C GLN A 89 16.53 12.95 -9.07
N VAL A 90 17.77 12.50 -8.87
CA VAL A 90 18.93 13.19 -9.43
C VAL A 90 18.89 13.06 -10.94
N ASN A 91 18.78 14.18 -11.64
CA ASN A 91 18.92 14.19 -13.08
C ASN A 91 20.40 13.92 -13.41
N MET A 92 20.67 12.87 -14.19
CA MET A 92 22.00 12.67 -14.75
C MET A 92 22.20 13.74 -15.83
N THR A 93 22.88 14.83 -15.47
CA THR A 93 23.53 15.75 -16.42
C THR A 93 24.66 15.06 -17.16
#